data_AF-A0A3C0HTA3-F1
#
_entry.id   AF-A0A3C0HTA3-F1
#
_cell.length_a   1.000
_cell.length_b   1.000
_cell.length_c   1.000
_cell.angle_alpha   90.00
_cell.angle_beta   90.00
_cell.angle_gamma   90.00
#
_symmetry.space_group_name_H-M   'P 1'
#
loop_
_entity.id
_entity.type
_entity.pdbx_description
1 polymer ?
#
loop_
_entity_poly.entity_id
_entity_poly.type
_entity_poly.pdbx_seq_one_letter_code
_entity_poly.pdbx_strand_id
1 'polypeptide(L)'
;MAALAEAESAADPIAAIGSVCIQWPTFLAAWASLGDAVAEPALKYAAYRTGYHRGLDKLRASGWRGSGYVRWQHEPNRGFLRALAGLQATAAVIGESAEDERCAIFLRQLDPEWPPS
;
A
#
# COMPACT_ATOMS: atom_id res chain seq x y z
N MET A 1 -11.28 -3.91 -9.01
CA MET A 1 -12.07 -5.16 -9.20
C MET A 1 -13.36 -5.05 -8.39
N ALA A 2 -14.46 -5.62 -8.88
CA ALA A 2 -15.76 -5.59 -8.18
C ALA A 2 -15.69 -6.17 -6.76
N ALA A 3 -14.95 -7.28 -6.58
CA ALA A 3 -14.84 -7.96 -5.28
C ALA A 3 -14.25 -7.09 -4.15
N LEU A 4 -13.30 -6.20 -4.46
CA LEU A 4 -12.75 -5.30 -3.42
C LEU A 4 -13.74 -4.19 -3.06
N ALA A 5 -14.42 -3.60 -4.03
CA ALA A 5 -15.41 -2.56 -3.76
C ALA A 5 -16.60 -3.11 -2.93
N GLU A 6 -17.00 -4.34 -3.19
CA GLU A 6 -18.01 -5.05 -2.39
C GLU A 6 -17.49 -5.31 -0.96
N ALA A 7 -16.24 -5.79 -0.83
CA ALA A 7 -15.62 -6.03 0.47
C ALA A 7 -15.46 -4.76 1.32
N GLU A 8 -15.08 -3.64 0.70
CA GLU A 8 -14.98 -2.33 1.35
C GLU A 8 -16.33 -1.82 1.89
N SER A 9 -17.44 -2.27 1.29
CA SER A 9 -18.80 -1.87 1.65
C SER A 9 -19.51 -2.89 2.56
N ALA A 10 -18.81 -3.97 2.97
CA ALA A 10 -19.39 -5.03 3.77
C ALA A 10 -19.72 -4.56 5.20
N ALA A 11 -20.57 -5.32 5.91
CA ALA A 11 -20.87 -5.05 7.32
C ALA A 11 -19.63 -5.20 8.23
N ASP A 12 -18.70 -6.10 7.86
CA ASP A 12 -17.37 -6.21 8.44
C ASP A 12 -16.32 -6.07 7.32
N PRO A 13 -15.89 -4.84 7.00
CA PRO A 13 -14.93 -4.59 5.93
C PRO A 13 -13.57 -5.24 6.18
N ILE A 14 -13.12 -5.35 7.43
CA ILE A 14 -11.80 -5.89 7.75
C ILE A 14 -11.75 -7.38 7.38
N ALA A 15 -12.75 -8.16 7.81
CA ALA A 15 -12.83 -9.58 7.47
C ALA A 15 -13.02 -9.80 5.96
N ALA A 16 -13.87 -8.99 5.32
CA ALA A 16 -14.15 -9.09 3.89
C ALA A 16 -12.92 -8.74 3.04
N ILE A 17 -12.25 -7.61 3.29
CA ILE A 17 -11.02 -7.23 2.59
C ILE A 17 -9.90 -8.23 2.88
N GLY A 18 -9.80 -8.74 4.11
CA GLY A 18 -8.86 -9.81 4.46
C GLY A 18 -9.07 -11.07 3.59
N SER A 19 -10.32 -11.44 3.32
CA SER A 19 -10.65 -12.54 2.41
C SER A 19 -10.19 -12.27 0.97
N VAL A 20 -10.37 -11.04 0.47
CA VAL A 20 -9.84 -10.59 -0.83
C VAL A 20 -8.31 -10.70 -0.87
N CYS A 21 -7.62 -10.31 0.21
CA CYS A 21 -6.16 -10.43 0.31
C CYS A 21 -5.69 -11.88 0.26
N ILE A 22 -6.40 -12.81 0.91
CA ILE A 22 -6.08 -14.24 0.91
C ILE A 22 -6.33 -14.85 -0.47
N GLN A 23 -7.45 -14.50 -1.11
CA GLN A 23 -7.82 -15.03 -2.42
C GLN A 23 -6.92 -14.50 -3.54
N TRP A 24 -6.51 -13.24 -3.46
CA TRP A 24 -5.63 -12.59 -4.44
C TRP A 24 -4.44 -11.90 -3.76
N PRO A 25 -3.43 -12.66 -3.29
CA PRO A 25 -2.35 -12.12 -2.45
C PRO A 25 -1.45 -11.11 -3.16
N THR A 26 -1.45 -11.06 -4.49
CA THR A 26 -0.71 -10.08 -5.30
C THR A 26 -1.55 -8.87 -5.70
N PHE A 27 -2.81 -8.78 -5.25
CA PHE A 27 -3.69 -7.64 -5.50
C PHE A 27 -3.44 -6.53 -4.49
N LEU A 28 -2.49 -5.64 -4.82
CA LEU A 28 -1.95 -4.64 -3.90
C LEU A 28 -3.00 -3.63 -3.39
N ALA A 29 -4.03 -3.34 -4.18
CA ALA A 29 -5.10 -2.46 -3.74
C ALA A 29 -5.85 -3.01 -2.53
N ALA A 30 -6.01 -4.34 -2.42
CA ALA A 30 -6.66 -4.96 -1.26
C ALA A 30 -5.85 -4.78 0.02
N TRP A 31 -4.52 -4.92 -0.03
CA TRP A 31 -3.64 -4.67 1.12
C TRP A 31 -3.66 -3.21 1.56
N ALA A 32 -3.67 -2.27 0.61
CA ALA A 32 -3.80 -0.85 0.91
C ALA A 32 -5.16 -0.56 1.58
N SER A 33 -6.26 -1.06 1.02
CA SER A 33 -7.59 -0.90 1.60
C SER A 33 -7.75 -1.58 2.96
N LEU A 34 -7.07 -2.70 3.22
CA LEU A 34 -7.03 -3.33 4.55
C LEU A 34 -6.37 -2.40 5.57
N GLY A 35 -5.25 -1.77 5.19
CA GLY A 35 -4.60 -0.75 6.03
C GLY A 35 -5.52 0.46 6.28
N ASP A 36 -6.29 0.89 5.28
CA ASP A 36 -7.24 1.99 5.43
C ASP A 36 -8.36 1.64 6.45
N ALA A 37 -8.88 0.42 6.40
CA ALA A 37 -10.00 -0.04 7.22
C ALA A 37 -9.65 -0.36 8.69
N VAL A 38 -8.40 -0.76 8.97
CA VAL A 38 -7.98 -1.17 10.32
C VAL A 38 -7.72 0.06 11.21
N ALA A 39 -8.30 0.11 12.40
CA ALA A 39 -8.09 1.20 13.35
C ALA A 39 -6.81 1.06 14.19
N GLU A 40 -6.50 -0.17 14.63
CA GLU A 40 -5.34 -0.46 15.48
C GLU A 40 -4.02 -0.20 14.74
N PRO A 41 -3.18 0.77 15.18
CA PRO A 41 -1.99 1.18 14.45
C PRO A 41 -1.02 0.04 14.13
N ALA A 42 -0.82 -0.90 15.05
CA ALA A 42 0.08 -2.04 14.81
C ALA A 42 -0.40 -2.93 13.65
N LEU A 43 -1.71 -3.16 13.55
CA LEU A 43 -2.30 -3.98 12.50
C LEU A 43 -2.39 -3.23 11.17
N LYS A 44 -2.70 -1.92 11.22
CA LYS A 44 -2.66 -1.02 10.05
C LYS A 44 -1.27 -1.01 9.41
N TYR A 45 -0.24 -0.85 10.24
CA TYR A 45 1.16 -0.89 9.83
C TYR A 45 1.50 -2.23 9.15
N ALA A 46 1.09 -3.35 9.75
CA ALA A 46 1.33 -4.68 9.18
C ALA A 46 0.65 -4.88 7.81
N ALA A 47 -0.59 -4.40 7.64
CA ALA A 47 -1.31 -4.46 6.37
C ALA A 47 -0.62 -3.65 5.26
N TYR A 48 -0.29 -2.38 5.53
CA TYR A 48 0.42 -1.53 4.58
C TYR A 48 1.81 -2.06 4.26
N ARG A 49 2.58 -2.50 5.26
CA ARG A 49 3.90 -3.10 5.07
C ARG A 49 3.83 -4.34 4.19
N THR A 50 2.79 -5.17 4.35
CA THR A 50 2.56 -6.31 3.47
C THR A 50 2.32 -5.86 2.02
N GLY A 51 1.42 -4.89 1.80
CA GLY A 51 1.16 -4.33 0.47
C GLY A 51 2.41 -3.72 -0.18
N TYR A 52 3.21 -2.99 0.60
CA TYR A 52 4.49 -2.43 0.18
C TYR A 52 5.46 -3.51 -0.31
N HIS A 53 5.73 -4.54 0.50
CA HIS A 53 6.65 -5.61 0.14
C HIS A 53 6.16 -6.46 -1.05
N ARG A 54 4.86 -6.79 -1.10
CA ARG A 54 4.28 -7.48 -2.26
C ARG A 54 4.38 -6.65 -3.53
N GLY A 55 4.28 -5.33 -3.42
CA GLY A 55 4.49 -4.41 -4.54
C GLY A 55 5.93 -4.40 -5.01
N LEU A 56 6.91 -4.40 -4.10
CA LEU A 56 8.33 -4.54 -4.47
C LEU A 56 8.60 -5.85 -5.22
N ASP A 57 7.99 -6.96 -4.78
CA ASP A 57 8.12 -8.25 -5.48
C ASP A 57 7.56 -8.18 -6.90
N LYS A 58 6.38 -7.57 -7.07
CA LYS A 58 5.76 -7.36 -8.38
C LYS A 58 6.62 -6.49 -9.29
N LEU A 59 7.15 -5.37 -8.78
CA LEU A 59 8.04 -4.48 -9.53
C LEU A 59 9.31 -5.22 -9.98
N ARG A 60 9.92 -6.01 -9.07
CA ARG A 60 11.12 -6.81 -9.39
C ARG A 60 10.85 -7.86 -10.47
N ALA A 61 9.69 -8.53 -10.40
CA ALA A 61 9.26 -9.47 -11.43
C ALA A 61 9.09 -8.79 -12.80
N SER A 62 8.69 -7.52 -12.82
CA SER A 62 8.59 -6.68 -14.04
C SER A 62 9.92 -6.04 -14.47
N GLY A 63 11.06 -6.44 -13.88
CA GLY A 63 12.38 -5.95 -14.28
C GLY A 63 12.85 -4.68 -13.58
N TRP A 64 12.07 -4.11 -12.65
CA TRP A 64 12.53 -2.97 -11.84
C TRP A 64 13.64 -3.42 -10.87
N ARG A 65 14.66 -2.58 -10.68
CA ARG A 65 15.89 -2.92 -9.94
C ARG A 65 16.29 -1.86 -8.91
N GLY A 66 15.32 -1.17 -8.31
CA GLY A 66 15.62 -0.12 -7.32
C GLY A 66 15.75 1.28 -7.89
N SER A 67 15.59 1.45 -9.21
CA SER A 67 15.74 2.72 -9.92
C SER A 67 14.69 2.87 -11.01
N GLY A 68 14.28 4.11 -11.27
CA GLY A 68 13.27 4.45 -12.25
C GLY A 68 11.89 4.69 -11.63
N TYR A 69 11.05 5.40 -12.37
CA TYR A 69 9.76 5.89 -11.86
C TYR A 69 8.71 4.80 -11.74
N VAL A 70 7.91 4.90 -10.69
CA VAL A 70 6.69 4.13 -10.44
C VAL A 70 5.60 5.15 -10.20
N ARG A 71 5.08 5.73 -11.30
CA ARG A 71 4.21 6.90 -11.25
C ARG A 71 2.77 6.54 -10.91
N TRP A 72 2.11 7.41 -10.15
CA TRP A 72 0.70 7.35 -9.75
C TRP A 72 -0.26 7.30 -10.93
N GLN A 73 0.05 8.04 -12.00
CA GLN A 73 -0.75 8.08 -13.22
C GLN A 73 -0.93 6.69 -13.85
N HIS A 74 0.00 5.77 -13.62
CA HIS A 74 -0.14 4.39 -14.06
C HIS A 74 -0.93 3.60 -13.02
N GLU A 75 -2.20 3.33 -13.32
CA GLU A 75 -3.16 2.69 -12.40
C GLU A 75 -2.62 1.44 -11.67
N PRO A 76 -1.90 0.51 -12.31
CA PRO A 76 -1.35 -0.68 -11.63
C PRO A 76 -0.39 -0.38 -10.47
N ASN A 77 0.19 0.83 -10.42
CA ASN A 77 1.10 1.26 -9.36
C ASN A 77 0.37 1.78 -8.12
N ARG A 78 -0.90 2.18 -8.23
CA ARG A 78 -1.61 2.89 -7.16
C ARG A 78 -1.73 2.08 -5.89
N GLY A 79 -1.94 0.76 -5.99
CA GLY A 79 -2.00 -0.11 -4.81
C GLY A 79 -0.66 -0.14 -4.04
N PHE A 80 0.46 -0.20 -4.76
CA PHE A 80 1.80 -0.13 -4.16
C PHE A 80 2.06 1.23 -3.52
N LEU A 81 1.77 2.33 -4.24
CA LEU A 81 2.00 3.69 -3.75
C LEU A 81 1.11 4.02 -2.55
N ARG A 82 -0.16 3.61 -2.57
CA ARG A 82 -1.07 3.73 -1.41
C ARG A 82 -0.54 2.97 -0.20
N ALA A 83 -0.05 1.75 -0.39
CA ALA A 83 0.51 0.97 0.71
C ALA A 83 1.78 1.62 1.30
N LEU A 84 2.68 2.14 0.46
CA LEU A 84 3.87 2.85 0.91
C LEU A 84 3.53 4.17 1.64
N ALA A 85 2.56 4.92 1.14
CA ALA A 85 2.08 6.15 1.78
C ALA A 85 1.37 5.88 3.12
N GLY A 86 0.54 4.84 3.18
CA GLY A 86 -0.10 4.39 4.41
C GLY A 86 0.92 3.93 5.45
N LEU A 87 1.96 3.21 5.02
CA LEU A 87 3.08 2.81 5.88
C LEU A 87 3.82 4.04 6.44
N GLN A 88 4.13 5.01 5.59
CA GLN A 88 4.75 6.28 5.98
C GLN A 88 3.92 7.03 7.03
N ALA A 89 2.62 7.23 6.76
CA ALA A 89 1.71 7.91 7.68
C ALA A 89 1.56 7.16 9.01
N THR A 90 1.48 5.83 8.97
CA THR A 90 1.36 5.01 10.20
C THR A 90 2.65 5.01 11.01
N ALA A 91 3.81 4.99 10.36
CA ALA A 91 5.11 5.13 11.01
C ALA A 91 5.23 6.45 11.78
N ALA A 92 4.76 7.56 11.17
CA ALA A 92 4.71 8.86 11.85
C ALA A 92 3.81 8.83 13.09
N VAL A 93 2.64 8.20 13.00
CA VAL A 93 1.69 8.06 14.13
C VAL A 93 2.29 7.30 15.31
N ILE A 94 3.04 6.22 15.05
CA ILE A 94 3.65 5.39 16.11
C ILE A 94 5.01 5.90 16.59
N GLY A 95 5.52 7.00 16.04
CA GLY A 95 6.80 7.61 16.41
C GLY A 95 8.04 6.95 15.78
N GLU A 96 7.89 6.15 14.73
CA GLU A 96 9.02 5.53 14.00
C GLU A 96 9.56 6.47 12.91
N SER A 97 10.21 7.57 13.32
CA SER A 97 10.65 8.64 12.41
C SER A 97 11.57 8.17 11.27
N ALA A 98 12.40 7.15 11.51
CA ALA A 98 13.31 6.62 10.50
C ALA A 98 12.59 5.88 9.35
N GLU A 99 11.43 5.25 9.60
CA GLU A 99 10.62 4.62 8.57
C GLU A 99 9.80 5.68 7.81
N ASP A 100 9.22 6.64 8.54
CA ASP A 100 8.52 7.79 7.96
C ASP A 100 9.41 8.52 6.93
N GLU A 101 10.59 8.96 7.35
CA GLU A 101 11.50 9.72 6.49
C GLU A 101 11.93 8.90 5.26
N ARG A 102 12.30 7.63 5.45
CA ARG A 102 12.70 6.75 4.34
C ARG A 102 11.57 6.54 3.34
N CYS A 103 10.33 6.33 3.80
CA CYS A 103 9.19 6.15 2.91
C CYS A 103 8.83 7.45 2.19
N ALA A 104 8.89 8.59 2.87
CA ALA A 104 8.61 9.90 2.28
C ALA A 104 9.62 10.26 1.16
N ILE A 105 10.91 9.99 1.39
CA ILE A 105 11.94 10.15 0.36
C ILE A 105 11.66 9.20 -0.80
N PHE A 106 11.37 7.93 -0.50
CA PHE A 106 11.20 6.93 -1.54
C PHE A 106 9.97 7.20 -2.43
N LEU A 107 8.86 7.68 -1.87
CA LEU A 107 7.67 8.11 -2.63
C LEU A 107 8.03 9.18 -3.67
N ARG A 108 8.79 10.20 -3.27
CA ARG A 108 9.25 11.28 -4.19
C ARG A 108 10.25 10.80 -5.24
N GLN A 109 11.05 9.77 -4.94
CA GLN A 109 11.94 9.14 -5.92
C GLN A 109 11.16 8.31 -6.96
N LEU A 110 10.12 7.61 -6.52
CA LEU A 110 9.26 6.80 -7.38
C LEU A 110 8.38 7.68 -8.27
N ASP A 111 7.82 8.75 -7.70
CA ASP A 111 7.00 9.72 -8.41
C ASP A 111 7.38 11.15 -8.01
N PRO A 112 8.06 11.90 -8.89
CA PRO A 112 8.44 13.29 -8.63
C PRO A 112 7.24 14.23 -8.42
N GLU A 113 6.04 13.83 -8.85
CA GLU A 113 4.79 14.59 -8.66
C GLU A 113 4.10 14.20 -7.34
N TRP A 114 4.74 13.42 -6.46
CA TRP A 114 4.17 13.03 -5.17
C TRP A 114 4.19 14.15 -4.12
N PRO A 115 3.10 14.41 -3.36
CA PRO A 115 1.81 13.72 -3.47
C PRO A 115 1.06 14.15 -4.73
N PRO A 116 0.42 13.20 -5.45
CA PRO A 116 -0.21 13.48 -6.74
C PRO A 116 -1.30 14.54 -6.58
N SER A 117 -1.24 15.57 -7.42
CA SER A 117 -2.25 16.65 -7.50
C SER A 117 -3.56 16.17 -8.11
#